data_AF-A0A0F2I2I6-F1
#
_entry.id   AF-A0A0F2I2I6-F1
#
_cell.length_a   1.000
_cell.length_b   1.000
_cell.length_c   1.000
_cell.angle_alpha   90.00
_cell.angle_beta   90.00
_cell.angle_gamma   90.00
#
_symmetry.space_group_name_H-M   'P 1'
#
loop_
_entity.id
_entity.type
_entity.pdbx_description
1 polymer ?
#
loop_
_entity_poly.entity_id
_entity_poly.type
_entity_poly.pdbx_seq_one_letter_code
_entity_poly.pdbx_strand_id
1 'polypeptide(L)'
;MNIPHETQFFGNLVDLDCYVQDLLLILEKTESIELGSNSDGLTCDCFPDVTRKSHIVTVLIVLEREFSAFCNQLKLATDQPLKWNDLKGSAIERFIKYCSSVCGVTAPENPSNLQDVKGLIELRNCIVHNDSCIEGFSKATAIKQLASRYDGIDINEGYITLSHDACIRLTVVAFNFLESWYHSVLNHLTPSH
;
A
#
# COMPACT_ATOMS: atom_id res chain seq x y z
N MET A 1 -7.35 -32.84 -5.10
CA MET A 1 -6.71 -32.37 -6.35
C MET A 1 -5.86 -31.18 -5.97
N ASN A 2 -4.52 -31.24 -6.14
CA ASN A 2 -3.67 -30.09 -5.83
C ASN A 2 -3.88 -29.04 -6.92
N ILE A 3 -4.30 -27.84 -6.52
CA ILE A 3 -4.46 -26.70 -7.43
C ILE A 3 -3.06 -26.20 -7.82
N PRO A 4 -2.75 -26.01 -9.11
CA PRO A 4 -1.46 -25.47 -9.55
C PRO A 4 -1.15 -24.12 -8.89
N HIS A 5 0.14 -23.85 -8.63
CA HIS A 5 0.54 -22.63 -7.94
C HIS A 5 0.20 -21.38 -8.74
N GLU A 6 0.27 -21.46 -10.06
CA GLU A 6 -0.12 -20.40 -10.99
C GLU A 6 -1.59 -20.04 -10.79
N THR A 7 -2.47 -21.04 -10.76
CA THR A 7 -3.90 -20.86 -10.52
C THR A 7 -4.17 -20.21 -9.16
N GLN A 8 -3.42 -20.58 -8.12
CA GLN A 8 -3.53 -19.94 -6.81
C GLN A 8 -3.08 -18.47 -6.87
N PHE A 9 -2.01 -18.13 -7.62
CA PHE A 9 -1.54 -16.75 -7.75
C PHE A 9 -2.53 -15.90 -8.55
N PHE A 10 -3.12 -16.44 -9.61
CA PHE A 10 -4.23 -15.80 -10.32
C PHE A 10 -5.44 -15.56 -9.41
N GLY A 11 -5.83 -16.54 -8.60
CA GLY A 11 -6.92 -16.37 -7.63
C GLY A 11 -6.65 -15.24 -6.64
N ASN A 12 -5.44 -15.20 -6.07
CA ASN A 12 -5.06 -14.14 -5.13
C ASN A 12 -4.96 -12.76 -5.79
N LEU A 13 -4.61 -12.69 -7.07
CA LEU A 13 -4.64 -11.45 -7.84
C LEU A 13 -6.08 -10.91 -7.98
N VAL A 14 -7.05 -11.79 -8.24
CA VAL A 14 -8.47 -11.42 -8.29
C VAL A 14 -8.99 -10.99 -6.91
N ASP A 15 -8.60 -11.69 -5.85
CA ASP A 15 -8.95 -11.30 -4.48
C ASP A 15 -8.36 -9.92 -4.11
N LEU A 16 -7.16 -9.61 -4.61
CA LEU A 16 -6.54 -8.30 -4.43
C LEU A 16 -7.40 -7.18 -5.03
N ASP A 17 -7.90 -7.38 -6.25
CA ASP A 17 -8.80 -6.43 -6.91
C ASP A 17 -10.07 -6.21 -6.10
N CYS A 18 -10.64 -7.29 -5.54
CA CYS A 18 -11.79 -7.18 -4.64
C CYS A 18 -11.48 -6.30 -3.41
N TYR A 19 -10.33 -6.50 -2.76
CA TYR A 19 -9.91 -5.64 -1.64
C TYR A 19 -9.77 -4.18 -2.03
N VAL A 20 -9.22 -3.89 -3.21
CA VAL A 20 -9.10 -2.52 -3.72
C VAL A 20 -10.48 -1.89 -3.89
N GLN A 21 -11.40 -2.60 -4.55
CA GLN A 21 -12.76 -2.09 -4.76
C GLN A 21 -13.49 -1.84 -3.44
N ASP A 22 -13.38 -2.76 -2.48
CA ASP A 22 -14.00 -2.61 -1.16
C ASP A 22 -13.42 -1.41 -0.38
N LEU A 23 -12.10 -1.22 -0.40
CA LEU A 23 -11.44 -0.08 0.24
C LEU A 23 -11.89 1.25 -0.39
N LEU A 24 -11.95 1.33 -1.72
CA LEU A 24 -12.40 2.52 -2.43
C LEU A 24 -13.89 2.80 -2.18
N LEU A 25 -14.73 1.76 -2.15
CA LEU A 25 -16.14 1.89 -1.83
C LEU A 25 -16.37 2.39 -0.41
N ILE A 26 -15.59 1.90 0.56
CA ILE A 26 -15.66 2.37 1.96
C ILE A 26 -15.25 3.83 2.05
N LEU A 27 -14.17 4.23 1.37
CA LEU A 27 -13.72 5.62 1.31
C LEU A 27 -14.83 6.54 0.77
N GLU A 28 -15.39 6.20 -0.40
CA GLU A 28 -16.46 6.95 -1.06
C GLU A 28 -17.70 7.09 -0.15
N LYS A 29 -18.11 5.98 0.47
CA LYS A 29 -19.25 5.98 1.38
C LYS A 29 -19.00 6.82 2.63
N THR A 30 -17.77 6.82 3.13
CA THR A 30 -17.39 7.62 4.31
C THR A 30 -17.35 9.11 3.98
N GLU A 31 -16.90 9.45 2.78
CA GLU A 31 -16.86 10.83 2.27
C GLU A 31 -18.27 11.40 2.05
N SER A 32 -19.22 10.54 1.68
CA SER A 32 -20.64 10.91 1.46
C SER A 32 -21.45 11.09 2.76
N ILE A 33 -20.86 10.86 3.94
CA ILE A 33 -21.58 11.00 5.21
C ILE A 33 -21.77 12.48 5.52
N GLU A 34 -23.00 12.97 5.40
CA GLU A 34 -23.40 14.26 5.93
C GLU A 34 -23.45 14.19 7.47
N LEU A 35 -22.41 14.69 8.13
CA LEU A 35 -22.45 14.91 9.56
C LEU A 35 -23.34 16.14 9.80
N GLY A 36 -24.61 15.88 10.11
CA GLY A 36 -25.64 16.91 10.26
C GLY A 36 -25.14 18.13 11.03
N SER A 37 -25.23 19.31 10.41
CA SER A 37 -24.95 20.58 11.06
C SER A 37 -26.04 20.84 12.10
N ASN A 38 -25.81 20.45 13.35
CA ASN A 38 -26.55 21.09 14.43
C ASN A 38 -26.14 22.56 14.43
N SER A 39 -27.15 23.40 14.31
CA SER A 39 -27.12 24.83 14.01
C SER A 39 -26.44 25.68 15.09
N ASP A 40 -25.13 25.53 15.31
CA ASP A 40 -24.35 26.36 16.25
C ASP A 40 -22.86 26.55 15.85
N GLY A 41 -22.48 26.34 14.57
CA GLY A 41 -21.16 26.74 14.06
C GLY A 41 -19.94 26.09 14.76
N LEU A 42 -20.16 24.95 15.43
CA LEU A 42 -19.18 24.28 16.31
C LEU A 42 -18.75 22.90 15.80
N THR A 43 -19.14 22.49 14.60
CA THR A 43 -18.63 21.27 13.96
C THR A 43 -17.26 21.55 13.35
N CYS A 44 -16.21 21.00 13.96
CA CYS A 44 -14.87 21.02 13.41
C CYS A 44 -14.81 20.13 12.16
N ASP A 45 -14.48 20.70 10.99
CA ASP A 45 -14.29 19.99 9.72
C ASP A 45 -13.03 19.08 9.72
N CYS A 46 -12.60 18.58 10.88
CA CYS A 46 -11.45 17.68 11.02
C CYS A 46 -11.79 16.24 10.62
N PHE A 47 -13.06 15.84 10.66
CA PHE A 47 -13.45 14.46 10.47
C PHE A 47 -13.12 13.90 9.07
N PRO A 48 -13.34 14.62 7.94
CA PRO A 48 -12.96 14.15 6.62
C PRO A 48 -11.45 13.86 6.48
N ASP A 49 -10.59 14.68 7.07
CA ASP A 49 -9.15 14.44 7.03
C ASP A 49 -8.74 13.24 7.92
N VAL A 50 -9.36 13.10 9.10
CA VAL A 50 -9.14 11.95 9.99
C VAL A 50 -9.55 10.63 9.32
N THR A 51 -10.68 10.59 8.62
CA THR A 51 -11.14 9.38 7.92
C THR A 51 -10.22 9.03 6.75
N ARG A 52 -9.78 10.02 5.97
CA ARG A 52 -8.81 9.83 4.87
C ARG A 52 -7.45 9.34 5.38
N LYS A 53 -6.93 9.90 6.48
CA LYS A 53 -5.71 9.38 7.13
C LYS A 53 -5.90 7.94 7.61
N SER A 54 -7.05 7.63 8.22
CA SER A 54 -7.38 6.28 8.65
C SER A 54 -7.48 5.29 7.47
N HIS A 55 -7.98 5.75 6.32
CA HIS A 55 -7.98 4.99 5.07
C HIS A 55 -6.56 4.66 4.62
N ILE A 56 -5.64 5.63 4.58
CA ILE A 56 -4.23 5.36 4.26
C ILE A 56 -3.60 4.35 5.22
N VAL A 57 -3.86 4.47 6.53
CA VAL A 57 -3.37 3.47 7.50
C VAL A 57 -3.91 2.07 7.16
N THR A 58 -5.20 1.97 6.84
CA THR A 58 -5.85 0.70 6.48
C THR A 58 -5.30 0.09 5.21
N VAL A 59 -5.09 0.89 4.15
CA VAL A 59 -4.46 0.47 2.89
C VAL A 59 -3.12 -0.20 3.14
N LEU A 60 -2.29 0.38 4.01
CA LEU A 60 -0.94 -0.14 4.29
C LEU A 60 -0.97 -1.40 5.15
N ILE A 61 -1.95 -1.53 6.06
CA ILE A 61 -2.18 -2.78 6.79
C ILE A 61 -2.53 -3.91 5.83
N VAL A 62 -3.45 -3.66 4.88
CA VAL A 62 -3.82 -4.64 3.87
C VAL A 62 -2.61 -4.99 3.00
N LEU A 63 -1.89 -4.00 2.48
CA LEU A 63 -0.69 -4.22 1.66
C LEU A 63 0.36 -5.09 2.35
N GLU A 64 0.67 -4.82 3.62
CA GLU A 64 1.63 -5.62 4.39
C GLU A 64 1.16 -7.07 4.63
N ARG A 65 -0.14 -7.26 4.86
CA ARG A 65 -0.73 -8.61 4.95
C ARG A 65 -0.56 -9.35 3.63
N GLU A 66 -0.84 -8.69 2.51
CA GLU A 66 -0.71 -9.29 1.19
C GLU A 66 0.74 -9.58 0.82
N PHE A 67 1.72 -8.76 1.22
CA PHE A 67 3.15 -9.13 1.09
C PHE A 67 3.47 -10.45 1.79
N SER A 68 2.96 -10.64 3.00
CA SER A 68 3.15 -11.88 3.75
C SER A 68 2.48 -13.06 3.06
N ALA A 69 1.22 -12.91 2.64
CA ALA A 69 0.46 -13.96 1.94
C ALA A 69 1.16 -14.37 0.63
N PHE A 70 1.55 -13.39 -0.18
CA PHE A 70 2.31 -13.55 -1.41
C PHE A 70 3.60 -14.32 -1.18
N CYS A 71 4.44 -13.90 -0.24
CA CYS A 71 5.72 -14.57 0.01
C CYS A 71 5.53 -16.00 0.55
N ASN A 72 4.52 -16.24 1.38
CA ASN A 72 4.22 -17.58 1.88
C ASN A 72 3.80 -18.52 0.74
N GLN A 73 3.03 -18.03 -0.22
CA GLN A 73 2.66 -18.80 -1.40
C GLN A 73 3.85 -19.02 -2.33
N LEU A 74 4.67 -17.99 -2.56
CA LEU A 74 5.85 -18.10 -3.40
C LEU A 74 6.85 -19.10 -2.83
N LYS A 75 6.99 -19.14 -1.50
CA LYS A 75 7.78 -20.15 -0.79
C LYS A 75 7.38 -21.57 -1.19
N LEU A 76 6.06 -21.84 -1.24
CA LEU A 76 5.54 -23.16 -1.60
C LEU A 76 5.77 -23.45 -3.08
N ALA A 77 5.54 -22.45 -3.96
CA ALA A 77 5.70 -22.59 -5.40
C ALA A 77 7.16 -22.81 -5.84
N THR A 78 8.12 -22.29 -5.08
CA THR A 78 9.56 -22.36 -5.39
C THR A 78 10.35 -23.28 -4.45
N ASP A 79 9.64 -24.06 -3.62
CA ASP A 79 10.18 -24.99 -2.61
C ASP A 79 11.30 -24.39 -1.73
N GLN A 80 11.13 -23.14 -1.33
CA GLN A 80 12.16 -22.44 -0.55
C GLN A 80 12.10 -22.83 0.94
N PRO A 81 13.23 -23.17 1.58
CA PRO A 81 13.25 -23.47 3.01
C PRO A 81 13.15 -22.21 3.87
N LEU A 82 13.71 -21.09 3.38
CA LEU A 82 13.75 -19.81 4.08
C LEU A 82 12.37 -19.14 4.08
N LYS A 83 11.97 -18.55 5.21
CA LYS A 83 10.75 -17.72 5.30
C LYS A 83 11.12 -16.25 5.08
N TRP A 84 10.21 -15.48 4.49
CA TRP A 84 10.43 -14.04 4.27
C TRP A 84 10.67 -13.27 5.58
N ASN A 85 10.04 -13.71 6.67
CA ASN A 85 10.21 -13.14 8.01
C ASN A 85 11.59 -13.41 8.63
N ASP A 86 12.38 -14.34 8.07
CA ASP A 86 13.76 -14.58 8.52
C ASP A 86 14.73 -13.52 7.97
N LEU A 87 14.30 -12.73 6.98
CA LEU A 87 15.08 -11.65 6.40
C LEU A 87 15.07 -10.41 7.31
N LYS A 88 16.17 -9.65 7.32
CA LYS A 88 16.24 -8.34 7.99
C LYS A 88 15.70 -7.23 7.07
N GLY A 89 15.06 -6.24 7.67
CA GLY A 89 14.56 -5.03 6.98
C GLY A 89 13.09 -4.75 7.29
N SER A 90 12.59 -3.64 6.76
CA SER A 90 11.16 -3.30 6.72
C SER A 90 10.35 -4.34 5.93
N ALA A 91 9.03 -4.32 6.05
CA ALA A 91 8.16 -5.26 5.34
C ALA A 91 8.40 -5.24 3.82
N ILE A 92 8.48 -4.06 3.20
CA ILE A 92 8.74 -3.90 1.76
C ILE A 92 10.14 -4.37 1.34
N GLU A 93 11.17 -4.13 2.17
CA GLU A 93 12.53 -4.61 1.90
C GLU A 93 12.60 -6.13 1.96
N ARG A 94 11.97 -6.74 2.97
CA ARG A 94 11.90 -8.19 3.11
C ARG A 94 11.12 -8.81 1.95
N PHE A 95 10.00 -8.21 1.56
CA PHE A 95 9.20 -8.64 0.41
C PHE A 95 10.05 -8.65 -0.88
N ILE A 96 10.65 -7.51 -1.26
CA ILE A 96 11.46 -7.42 -2.49
C ILE A 96 12.63 -8.39 -2.46
N LYS A 97 13.35 -8.46 -1.33
CA LYS A 97 14.51 -9.35 -1.19
C LYS A 97 14.11 -10.82 -1.27
N TYR A 98 12.96 -11.19 -0.69
CA TYR A 98 12.45 -12.54 -0.78
C TYR A 98 12.12 -12.91 -2.23
N CYS A 99 11.29 -12.10 -2.90
CA CYS A 99 10.88 -12.37 -4.27
C CYS A 99 12.08 -12.44 -5.23
N SER A 100 12.95 -11.42 -5.20
CA SER A 100 14.06 -11.32 -6.16
C SER A 100 15.28 -12.18 -5.81
N SER A 101 15.77 -12.10 -4.57
CA SER A 101 17.05 -12.68 -4.21
C SER A 101 16.94 -14.13 -3.71
N VAL A 102 15.80 -14.50 -3.12
CA VAL A 102 15.57 -15.86 -2.61
C VAL A 102 14.87 -16.71 -3.65
N CYS A 103 13.79 -16.20 -4.25
CA CYS A 103 12.98 -16.94 -5.22
C CYS A 103 13.37 -16.69 -6.68
N GLY A 104 14.28 -15.75 -6.97
CA GLY A 104 14.76 -15.51 -8.34
C GLY A 104 13.74 -14.84 -9.27
N VAL A 105 12.70 -14.21 -8.74
CA VAL A 105 11.70 -13.48 -9.52
C VAL A 105 12.29 -12.16 -10.01
N THR A 106 12.25 -11.92 -11.32
CA THR A 106 12.66 -10.64 -11.90
C THR A 106 11.80 -9.52 -11.33
N ALA A 107 12.44 -8.46 -10.82
CA ALA A 107 11.71 -7.30 -10.32
C ALA A 107 10.98 -6.59 -11.47
N PRO A 108 9.77 -6.04 -11.24
CA PRO A 108 9.05 -5.27 -12.24
C PRO A 108 9.86 -4.07 -12.76
N GLU A 109 9.71 -3.72 -14.04
CA GLU A 109 10.51 -2.69 -14.73
C GLU A 109 10.19 -1.23 -14.32
N ASN A 110 9.37 -1.01 -13.28
CA ASN A 110 8.93 0.32 -12.88
C ASN A 110 9.49 0.75 -11.49
N PRO A 111 10.69 1.36 -11.44
CA PRO A 111 11.32 1.78 -10.19
C PRO A 111 10.65 2.99 -9.53
N SER A 112 9.88 3.82 -10.25
CA SER A 112 9.20 4.97 -9.63
C SER A 112 8.11 4.52 -8.67
N ASN A 113 7.40 3.44 -9.02
CA ASN A 113 6.36 2.85 -8.17
C ASN A 113 6.90 2.41 -6.79
N LEU A 114 8.13 1.89 -6.73
CA LEU A 114 8.76 1.55 -5.45
C LEU A 114 9.03 2.79 -4.57
N GLN A 115 9.46 3.91 -5.16
CA GLN A 115 9.69 5.14 -4.40
C GLN A 115 8.37 5.73 -3.90
N ASP A 116 7.30 5.62 -4.68
CA ASP A 116 5.97 6.05 -4.28
C ASP A 116 5.43 5.22 -3.11
N VAL A 117 5.51 3.89 -3.18
CA VAL A 117 5.11 3.03 -2.06
C VAL A 117 5.97 3.27 -0.82
N LYS A 118 7.27 3.50 -0.96
CA LYS A 118 8.13 3.90 0.17
C LYS A 118 7.69 5.23 0.78
N GLY A 119 7.41 6.23 -0.05
CA GLY A 119 6.86 7.51 0.40
C GLY A 119 5.54 7.32 1.14
N LEU A 120 4.66 6.45 0.64
CA LEU A 120 3.37 6.14 1.23
C LEU A 120 3.49 5.41 2.58
N ILE A 121 4.46 4.50 2.73
CA ILE A 121 4.79 3.87 4.02
C ILE A 121 5.23 4.93 5.03
N GLU A 122 6.10 5.87 4.63
CA GLU A 122 6.54 6.93 5.54
C GLU A 122 5.44 7.94 5.85
N LEU A 123 4.54 8.22 4.90
CA LEU A 123 3.32 8.98 5.14
C LEU A 123 2.48 8.31 6.24
N ARG A 124 2.21 7.01 6.14
CA ARG A 124 1.52 6.24 7.19
C ARG A 124 2.26 6.34 8.52
N ASN A 125 3.58 6.16 8.53
CA ASN A 125 4.38 6.22 9.75
C ASN A 125 4.26 7.59 10.42
N CYS A 126 4.29 8.67 9.64
CA CYS A 126 4.11 10.03 10.13
C CYS A 126 2.71 10.27 10.68
N ILE A 127 1.66 9.78 10.01
CA ILE A 127 0.28 9.82 10.49
C ILE A 127 0.15 9.16 11.87
N VAL A 128 0.70 7.94 12.02
CA VAL A 128 0.52 7.13 13.23
C VAL A 128 1.44 7.56 14.37
N HIS A 129 2.69 7.92 14.08
CA HIS A 129 3.73 8.09 15.10
C HIS A 129 4.14 9.54 15.34
N ASN A 130 3.75 10.47 14.47
CA ASN A 130 4.11 11.88 14.59
C ASN A 130 2.90 12.81 14.38
N ASP A 131 1.69 12.31 14.61
CA ASP A 131 0.44 13.08 14.51
C ASP A 131 0.28 13.81 13.16
N SER A 132 0.75 13.17 12.08
CA SER A 132 0.81 13.76 10.72
C SER A 132 1.68 15.03 10.61
N CYS A 133 2.43 15.38 11.63
CA CYS A 133 3.39 16.49 11.60
C CYS A 133 4.71 16.03 10.97
N ILE A 134 5.24 16.76 9.99
CA ILE A 134 6.53 16.45 9.37
C ILE A 134 7.72 17.07 10.12
N GLU A 135 7.48 17.97 11.07
CA GLU A 135 8.55 18.58 11.86
C GLU A 135 9.19 17.54 12.79
N GLY A 136 10.52 17.47 12.78
CA GLY A 136 11.26 16.47 13.55
C GLY A 136 11.14 15.02 13.02
N PHE A 137 10.27 14.75 12.04
CA PHE A 137 10.12 13.42 11.47
C PHE A 137 11.30 13.07 10.55
N SER A 138 12.10 12.06 10.96
CA SER A 138 13.36 11.71 10.28
C SER A 138 13.23 11.33 8.80
N LYS A 139 12.02 10.96 8.34
CA LYS A 139 11.72 10.56 6.96
C LYS A 139 10.86 11.57 6.19
N ALA A 140 10.74 12.80 6.69
CA ALA A 140 9.95 13.87 6.05
C ALA A 140 10.28 14.09 4.57
N THR A 141 11.54 13.92 4.16
CA THR A 141 11.95 14.05 2.75
C THR A 141 11.22 13.09 1.81
N ALA A 142 10.98 11.84 2.24
CA ALA A 142 10.25 10.86 1.42
C ALA A 142 8.79 11.29 1.20
N ILE A 143 8.15 11.83 2.25
CA ILE A 143 6.79 12.35 2.20
C ILE A 143 6.72 13.58 1.28
N LYS A 144 7.65 14.53 1.41
CA LYS A 144 7.71 15.72 0.55
C LYS A 144 7.89 15.36 -0.92
N GLN A 145 8.71 14.34 -1.21
CA GLN A 145 8.88 13.83 -2.57
C GLN A 145 7.59 13.20 -3.10
N LEU A 146 6.88 12.42 -2.27
CA LEU A 146 5.56 11.89 -2.65
C LEU A 146 4.56 13.03 -2.92
N ALA A 147 4.46 14.00 -2.01
CA ALA A 147 3.58 15.16 -2.14
C ALA A 147 3.85 15.98 -3.42
N SER A 148 5.11 16.09 -3.86
CA SER A 148 5.44 16.76 -5.12
C SER A 148 4.98 16.02 -6.39
N ARG A 149 4.59 14.75 -6.28
CA ARG A 149 4.14 13.90 -7.41
C ARG A 149 2.64 13.66 -7.42
N TYR A 150 1.96 13.85 -6.28
CA TYR A 150 0.54 13.60 -6.14
C TYR A 150 -0.15 14.82 -5.53
N ASP A 151 -1.00 15.47 -6.33
CA ASP A 151 -1.86 16.56 -5.86
C ASP A 151 -2.76 16.09 -4.71
N GLY A 152 -3.10 16.99 -3.79
CA GLY A 152 -3.96 16.71 -2.63
C GLY A 152 -3.27 16.03 -1.46
N ILE A 153 -1.93 16.01 -1.45
CA ILE A 153 -1.12 15.79 -0.25
C ILE A 153 -0.55 17.14 0.16
N ASP A 154 -1.30 17.87 0.98
CA ASP A 154 -0.93 19.23 1.37
C ASP A 154 -0.16 19.23 2.69
N ILE A 155 0.80 20.15 2.83
CA ILE A 155 1.59 20.32 4.05
C ILE A 155 1.43 21.77 4.50
N ASN A 156 0.56 22.00 5.48
CA ASN A 156 0.24 23.32 6.01
C ASN A 156 0.74 23.41 7.44
N GLU A 157 1.56 24.42 7.74
CA GLU A 157 2.15 24.61 9.09
C GLU A 157 2.84 23.34 9.63
N GLY A 158 3.44 22.55 8.74
CA GLY A 158 4.10 21.30 9.10
C GLY A 158 3.18 20.08 9.24
N TYR A 159 1.86 20.24 9.16
CA TYR A 159 0.90 19.14 9.23
C TYR A 159 0.43 18.69 7.84
N ILE A 160 0.33 17.38 7.66
CA ILE A 160 -0.18 16.78 6.43
C ILE A 160 -1.70 16.74 6.47
N THR A 161 -2.32 17.14 5.36
CA THR A 161 -3.75 16.92 5.07
C THR A 161 -3.93 16.21 3.75
N LEU A 162 -4.98 15.39 3.65
CA LEU A 162 -5.23 14.55 2.47
C LEU A 162 -6.57 14.90 1.83
N SER A 163 -6.59 15.03 0.50
CA SER A 163 -7.82 15.06 -0.28
C SER A 163 -8.36 13.65 -0.54
N HIS A 164 -9.65 13.56 -0.86
CA HIS A 164 -10.31 12.32 -1.26
C HIS A 164 -9.62 11.68 -2.47
N ASP A 165 -9.38 12.48 -3.52
CA ASP A 165 -8.73 12.01 -4.75
C ASP A 165 -7.29 11.54 -4.51
N ALA A 166 -6.56 12.19 -3.60
CA ALA A 166 -5.23 11.74 -3.22
C ALA A 166 -5.29 10.35 -2.59
N CYS A 167 -6.29 10.09 -1.73
CA CYS A 167 -6.48 8.78 -1.12
C CYS A 167 -6.77 7.69 -2.16
N ILE A 168 -7.63 7.96 -3.15
CA ILE A 168 -7.88 7.04 -4.26
C ILE A 168 -6.58 6.73 -5.00
N ARG A 169 -5.83 7.77 -5.41
CA ARG A 169 -4.57 7.59 -6.15
C ARG A 169 -3.53 6.81 -5.36
N LEU A 170 -3.36 7.09 -4.07
CA LEU A 170 -2.41 6.40 -3.22
C LEU A 170 -2.78 4.94 -2.98
N THR A 171 -4.08 4.62 -2.89
CA THR A 171 -4.56 3.23 -2.90
C THR A 171 -4.15 2.51 -4.17
N VAL A 172 -4.42 3.10 -5.34
CA VAL A 172 -4.04 2.51 -6.63
C VAL A 172 -2.53 2.30 -6.74
N VAL A 173 -1.72 3.25 -6.29
CA VAL A 173 -0.25 3.12 -6.26
C VAL A 173 0.19 1.91 -5.43
N ALA A 174 -0.34 1.76 -4.22
CA ALA A 174 -0.01 0.65 -3.33
C ALA A 174 -0.30 -0.71 -3.97
N PHE A 175 -1.46 -0.85 -4.60
CA PHE A 175 -1.91 -2.12 -5.14
C PHE A 175 -1.38 -2.41 -6.54
N ASN A 176 -1.15 -1.42 -7.39
CA ASN A 176 -0.44 -1.59 -8.66
C ASN A 176 1.00 -2.06 -8.46
N PHE A 177 1.64 -1.61 -7.36
CA PHE A 177 2.96 -2.15 -6.99
C PHE A 177 2.87 -3.65 -6.77
N LEU A 178 1.93 -4.12 -5.95
CA LEU A 178 1.79 -5.54 -5.68
C LEU A 178 1.33 -6.34 -6.91
N GLU A 179 0.38 -5.83 -7.68
CA GLU A 179 -0.08 -6.40 -8.96
C GLU A 179 1.09 -6.64 -9.93
N SER A 180 2.02 -5.69 -10.04
CA SER A 180 3.20 -5.85 -10.89
C SER A 180 4.10 -7.02 -10.46
N TRP A 181 4.16 -7.33 -9.17
CA TRP A 181 4.85 -8.50 -8.66
C TRP A 181 4.09 -9.81 -8.91
N TYR A 182 2.75 -9.79 -8.84
CA TYR A 182 1.92 -10.92 -9.26
C TYR A 182 2.19 -11.28 -10.73
N HIS A 183 2.19 -10.30 -11.63
CA HIS A 183 2.53 -10.55 -13.04
C HIS A 183 3.95 -11.09 -13.22
N SER A 184 4.92 -10.55 -12.48
CA SER A 184 6.30 -11.02 -12.53
C SER A 184 6.44 -12.47 -12.07
N VAL A 185 5.71 -12.88 -11.03
CA VAL A 185 5.68 -14.27 -10.56
C VAL A 185 4.96 -15.19 -11.55
N LEU A 186 3.82 -14.77 -12.10
CA LEU A 186 3.10 -15.57 -13.09
C LEU A 186 3.99 -15.86 -14.31
N ASN A 187 4.70 -14.85 -14.83
CA ASN A 187 5.67 -15.03 -15.90
C ASN A 187 6.84 -15.95 -15.50
N HIS A 188 7.28 -15.88 -14.24
CA HIS A 188 8.34 -16.74 -13.71
C HIS A 188 7.91 -18.21 -13.59
N LEU A 189 6.67 -18.48 -13.16
CA LEU A 189 6.12 -19.83 -13.00
C LEU A 189 5.64 -20.44 -14.32
N THR A 190 5.25 -19.62 -15.30
CA THR A 190 4.92 -20.05 -16.66
C THR A 190 5.88 -19.46 -17.70
N PRO A 191 7.14 -19.92 -17.78
CA PRO A 191 8.02 -19.49 -18.85
C PRO A 191 7.40 -19.89 -20.20
N SER A 192 7.15 -18.92 -21.07
CA SER A 192 6.68 -19.19 -22.43
C SER A 192 7.68 -20.11 -23.14
N HIS A 193 7.21 -21.24 -23.65
CA HIS A 193 7.98 -22.13 -24.53
C HIS A 193 8.27 -21.47 -25.87
#